data_AF-A0A356L432-F1
#
_entry.id   AF-A0A356L432-F1
#
_cell.length_a   1.000
_cell.length_b   1.000
_cell.length_c   1.000
_cell.angle_alpha   90.00
_cell.angle_beta   90.00
_cell.angle_gamma   90.00
#
_symmetry.space_group_name_H-M   'P 1'
#
loop_
_entity.id
_entity.type
_entity.pdbx_description
1 polymer ?
#
loop_
_entity_poly.entity_id
_entity_poly.type
_entity_poly.pdbx_seq_one_letter_code
_entity_poly.pdbx_strand_id
1 'polypeptide(L)'
;MKKVLFLVMAIVSIIAISGFSQKVNAQNPSAYPLGYEIALEKLGQDKLFVEVMDGVNDEDRYVLFTGKEVGYLIYDTELEIYIEYSTEDESPFAHTSLPRSKVYAGPTYYLEKSEEKYFDVLNKREVSKFEIEEFSRYNENMSASVLARKESERIERFNEEALAETPEPSAPESDPVYELEQTSTLSVEHEIPYSFYYENLRYNMGVNVDGTCSFIAAGMVLSYYDSVYNDEIVSEELELPGTRRISDSNAAPTEPFDSWSSIVPEAFNQSPGVSNDFLLETIDYMNVGNSMNIGQTGTLISHYLDQAGVDYSKKEWNLWEGLFTSRDQWVRDGIDSGNPVYIHFTGTDPDLDDRYLNHAVVGYEYDDTGVFVNFGWRGEYTHTNINNYTLQNVLYFIIHDDESAIYNYEWTSTNGADGIMCIGGEVVCNHNVQVKPIDEIYHLTGCFFCGSENVYTEHSFVNGVCTVCNYSHVNHVLGTTWYGTPSSHYRKCTICNLNVYCSVPATVSSYNSTTHTLSCCNGYTQTASHTYNSYNDCTVCGYHTTHTHAYTYRYVAYSTTTHKAYCSCGSFVFRPHVGIPPIDPNDPTYCGLCGYQMDGGGIMIIMKKDEDLEKFLV
;
A
#
# COMPACT_ATOMS: atom_id res chain seq x y z
N MET A 1 89.33 -43.73 19.68
CA MET A 1 88.65 -42.42 19.82
C MET A 1 89.00 -41.41 18.72
N LYS A 2 90.27 -41.16 18.37
CA LYS A 2 90.63 -40.15 17.34
C LYS A 2 90.08 -40.41 15.92
N LYS A 3 89.82 -41.66 15.54
CA LYS A 3 89.26 -42.00 14.21
C LYS A 3 87.74 -41.79 14.09
N VAL A 4 87.02 -41.83 15.21
CA VAL A 4 85.56 -41.61 15.25
C VAL A 4 85.26 -40.11 15.22
N LEU A 5 86.08 -39.30 15.89
CA LEU A 5 85.96 -37.84 15.85
C LEU A 5 86.21 -37.26 14.44
N PHE A 6 87.14 -37.84 13.68
CA PHE A 6 87.42 -37.41 12.30
C PHE A 6 86.29 -37.78 11.33
N LEU A 7 85.63 -38.92 11.55
CA LEU A 7 84.47 -39.33 10.75
C LEU A 7 83.25 -38.45 11.04
N VAL A 8 83.02 -38.08 12.31
CA VAL A 8 81.95 -37.16 12.71
C VAL A 8 82.21 -35.75 12.17
N MET A 9 83.45 -35.26 12.21
CA MET A 9 83.78 -33.94 11.62
C MET A 9 83.68 -33.93 10.10
N ALA A 10 84.04 -35.03 9.41
CA ALA A 10 83.83 -35.14 7.96
C ALA A 10 82.35 -35.21 7.58
N ILE A 11 81.51 -35.87 8.37
CA ILE A 11 80.05 -35.91 8.16
C ILE A 11 79.42 -34.53 8.43
N VAL A 12 79.89 -33.82 9.46
CA VAL A 12 79.44 -32.44 9.74
C VAL A 12 79.90 -31.46 8.64
N SER A 13 81.09 -31.66 8.05
CA SER A 13 81.54 -30.84 6.91
C SER A 13 80.85 -31.18 5.58
N ILE A 14 80.39 -32.42 5.39
CA ILE A 14 79.58 -32.80 4.22
C ILE A 14 78.15 -32.26 4.35
N ILE A 15 77.59 -32.22 5.57
CA ILE A 15 76.30 -31.58 5.85
C ILE A 15 76.41 -30.04 5.78
N ALA A 16 77.58 -29.46 6.03
CA ALA A 16 77.83 -28.02 5.88
C ALA A 16 78.06 -27.55 4.43
N ILE A 17 78.13 -28.46 3.44
CA ILE A 17 78.33 -28.13 2.02
C ILE A 17 77.11 -28.47 1.15
N SER A 18 76.08 -29.16 1.67
CA SER A 18 74.81 -29.38 0.96
C SER A 18 73.77 -28.26 1.14
N GLY A 19 74.14 -27.14 1.77
CA GLY A 19 73.35 -25.91 1.84
C GLY A 19 73.64 -24.92 0.70
N PHE A 20 74.14 -25.40 -0.45
CA PHE A 20 74.09 -24.62 -1.70
C PHE A 20 72.62 -24.55 -2.12
N SER A 21 71.90 -23.58 -1.56
CA SER A 21 70.72 -23.01 -2.21
C SER A 21 71.22 -22.46 -3.54
N GLN A 22 71.12 -23.27 -4.60
CA GLN A 22 70.97 -22.72 -5.92
C GLN A 22 69.73 -21.82 -5.80
N LYS A 23 69.92 -20.49 -5.82
CA LYS A 23 68.85 -19.58 -6.20
C LYS A 23 68.32 -20.15 -7.52
N VAL A 24 67.21 -20.89 -7.43
CA VAL A 24 66.51 -21.42 -8.58
C VAL A 24 66.31 -20.21 -9.48
N ASN A 25 66.73 -20.33 -10.73
CA ASN A 25 66.63 -19.25 -11.69
C ASN A 25 65.16 -18.79 -11.68
N ALA A 26 64.88 -17.62 -11.10
CA ALA A 26 63.55 -17.11 -10.73
C ALA A 26 62.64 -16.84 -11.93
N GLN A 27 63.07 -17.24 -13.13
CA GLN A 27 62.36 -17.14 -14.39
C GLN A 27 61.95 -18.51 -14.96
N ASN A 28 62.02 -19.60 -14.18
CA ASN A 28 61.57 -20.91 -14.64
C ASN A 28 60.11 -21.17 -14.25
N PRO A 29 59.15 -21.17 -15.20
CA PRO A 29 57.73 -21.42 -14.94
C PRO A 29 57.47 -22.76 -14.22
N SER A 30 58.37 -23.73 -14.38
CA SER A 30 58.22 -25.04 -13.74
C SER A 30 58.37 -25.03 -12.21
N ALA A 31 58.78 -23.91 -11.61
CA ALA A 31 58.89 -23.79 -10.16
C ALA A 31 57.52 -23.63 -9.47
N TYR A 32 56.51 -23.13 -10.20
CA TYR A 32 55.18 -22.82 -9.64
C TYR A 32 54.07 -23.28 -10.61
N PRO A 33 53.94 -24.60 -10.85
CA PRO A 33 53.08 -25.13 -11.91
C PRO A 33 51.60 -24.77 -11.73
N LEU A 34 51.09 -24.83 -10.49
CA LEU A 34 49.69 -24.48 -10.18
C LEU A 34 49.41 -22.99 -10.43
N GLY A 35 50.25 -22.10 -9.89
CA GLY A 35 50.11 -20.66 -10.11
C GLY A 35 50.23 -20.28 -11.59
N TYR A 36 51.11 -20.95 -12.34
CA TYR A 36 51.27 -20.72 -13.77
C TYR A 36 50.04 -21.17 -14.57
N GLU A 37 49.46 -22.33 -14.25
CA GLU A 37 48.24 -22.82 -14.88
C GLU A 37 47.05 -21.87 -14.65
N ILE A 38 46.84 -21.47 -13.39
CA ILE A 38 45.82 -20.48 -13.01
C ILE A 38 46.04 -19.18 -13.78
N ALA A 39 47.28 -18.70 -13.86
CA ALA A 39 47.58 -17.45 -14.56
C ALA A 39 47.36 -17.54 -16.08
N LEU A 40 47.66 -18.68 -16.73
CA LEU A 40 47.36 -18.88 -18.15
C LEU A 40 45.84 -18.86 -18.39
N GLU A 41 45.08 -19.53 -17.53
CA GLU A 41 43.62 -19.57 -17.59
C GLU A 41 43.03 -18.17 -17.39
N LYS A 42 43.39 -17.50 -16.29
CA LYS A 42 42.82 -16.20 -15.90
C LYS A 42 43.19 -15.07 -16.85
N LEU A 43 44.44 -15.06 -17.34
CA LEU A 43 44.90 -14.00 -18.24
C LEU A 43 44.56 -14.30 -19.71
N GLY A 44 44.13 -15.53 -20.03
CA GLY A 44 43.80 -15.94 -21.39
C GLY A 44 45.01 -15.88 -22.35
N GLN A 45 46.22 -16.06 -21.82
CA GLN A 45 47.46 -15.97 -22.59
C GLN A 45 48.18 -17.32 -22.67
N ASP A 46 48.97 -17.51 -23.72
CA ASP A 46 49.72 -18.73 -24.00
C ASP A 46 51.14 -18.73 -23.40
N LYS A 47 51.63 -17.56 -22.97
CA LYS A 47 52.92 -17.38 -22.29
C LYS A 47 52.90 -16.23 -21.30
N LEU A 48 53.55 -16.43 -20.17
CA LEU A 48 53.68 -15.45 -19.10
C LEU A 48 55.15 -15.26 -18.71
N PHE A 49 55.49 -14.03 -18.33
CA PHE A 49 56.70 -13.72 -17.59
C PHE A 49 56.49 -14.02 -16.11
N VAL A 50 57.52 -14.53 -15.43
CA VAL A 50 57.45 -14.97 -14.05
C VAL A 50 58.54 -14.27 -13.26
N GLU A 51 58.16 -13.63 -12.16
CA GLU A 51 59.09 -13.00 -11.21
C GLU A 51 58.71 -13.37 -9.78
N VAL A 52 59.69 -13.77 -8.99
CA VAL A 52 59.52 -14.01 -7.56
C VAL A 52 59.63 -12.67 -6.81
N MET A 53 58.76 -12.48 -5.83
CA MET A 53 58.68 -11.28 -5.00
C MET A 53 58.70 -11.66 -3.52
N ASP A 54 59.25 -10.76 -2.72
CA ASP A 54 59.19 -10.88 -1.27
C ASP A 54 57.81 -10.46 -0.76
N GLY A 55 57.39 -11.00 0.37
CA GLY A 55 56.41 -10.38 1.26
C GLY A 55 57.07 -9.43 2.24
N VAL A 56 56.26 -8.74 3.05
CA VAL A 56 56.78 -7.80 4.06
C VAL A 56 57.63 -8.53 5.11
N ASN A 57 57.23 -9.75 5.49
CA ASN A 57 57.90 -10.58 6.49
C ASN A 57 58.61 -11.82 5.93
N ASP A 58 58.28 -12.20 4.69
CA ASP A 58 58.62 -13.51 4.14
C ASP A 58 59.37 -13.33 2.82
N GLU A 59 60.62 -13.80 2.73
CA GLU A 59 61.37 -13.76 1.48
C GLU A 59 60.80 -14.77 0.47
N ASP A 60 60.79 -14.40 -0.82
CA ASP A 60 60.38 -15.26 -1.95
C ASP A 60 58.94 -15.85 -1.85
N ARG A 61 58.03 -15.21 -1.09
CA ARG A 61 56.67 -15.72 -0.84
C ARG A 61 55.72 -15.58 -2.02
N TYR A 62 55.82 -14.51 -2.80
CA TYR A 62 54.87 -14.20 -3.86
C TYR A 62 55.49 -14.43 -5.24
N VAL A 63 54.64 -14.75 -6.22
CA VAL A 63 55.04 -14.86 -7.62
C VAL A 63 54.16 -13.94 -8.44
N LEU A 64 54.78 -13.02 -9.17
CA LEU A 64 54.15 -12.17 -10.15
C LEU A 64 54.23 -12.84 -11.52
N PHE A 65 53.07 -13.17 -12.07
CA PHE A 65 52.90 -13.53 -13.46
C PHE A 65 52.51 -12.29 -14.25
N THR A 66 53.18 -12.00 -15.36
CA THR A 66 52.84 -10.85 -16.22
C THR A 66 52.64 -11.33 -17.64
N GLY A 67 51.55 -10.87 -18.26
CA GLY A 67 51.25 -11.13 -19.65
C GLY A 67 52.26 -10.48 -20.60
N LYS A 68 52.25 -10.92 -21.85
CA LYS A 68 53.18 -10.42 -22.87
C LYS A 68 52.86 -9.00 -23.33
N GLU A 69 51.58 -8.66 -23.41
CA GLU A 69 51.10 -7.36 -23.90
C GLU A 69 50.51 -6.53 -22.77
N VAL A 70 49.58 -7.09 -22.00
CA VAL A 70 48.98 -6.54 -20.78
C VAL A 70 48.59 -7.67 -19.83
N GLY A 71 48.21 -7.32 -18.61
CA GLY A 71 47.69 -8.22 -17.60
C GLY A 71 48.76 -8.75 -16.65
N TYR A 72 48.35 -9.02 -15.42
CA TYR A 72 49.20 -9.60 -14.39
C TYR A 72 48.39 -10.42 -13.39
N LEU A 73 49.05 -11.33 -12.68
CA LEU A 73 48.49 -12.10 -11.57
C LEU A 73 49.55 -12.24 -10.46
N ILE A 74 49.15 -12.04 -9.21
CA ILE A 74 49.99 -12.25 -8.03
C ILE A 74 49.51 -13.51 -7.30
N TYR A 75 50.43 -14.45 -7.12
CA TYR A 75 50.20 -15.74 -6.51
C TYR A 75 50.97 -15.88 -5.20
N ASP A 76 50.31 -16.33 -4.15
CA ASP A 76 50.93 -16.66 -2.86
C ASP A 76 51.35 -18.13 -2.88
N THR A 77 52.66 -18.36 -2.76
CA THR A 77 53.24 -19.70 -2.87
C THR A 77 53.08 -20.54 -1.61
N GLU A 78 52.94 -19.90 -0.45
CA GLU A 78 52.72 -20.60 0.82
C GLU A 78 51.25 -21.02 0.95
N LEU A 79 50.36 -20.11 0.56
CA LEU A 79 48.92 -20.33 0.64
C LEU A 79 48.34 -21.05 -0.58
N GLU A 80 49.12 -21.17 -1.67
CA GLU A 80 48.72 -21.75 -2.96
C GLU A 80 47.41 -21.17 -3.51
N ILE A 81 47.29 -19.84 -3.47
CA ILE A 81 46.14 -19.09 -4.01
C ILE A 81 46.64 -17.92 -4.86
N TYR A 82 45.85 -17.50 -5.84
CA TYR A 82 46.05 -16.17 -6.43
C TYR A 82 45.36 -15.12 -5.56
N ILE A 83 45.99 -13.96 -5.38
CA ILE A 83 45.48 -12.87 -4.52
C ILE A 83 44.86 -11.75 -5.36
N GLU A 84 45.53 -11.39 -6.46
CA GLU A 84 45.17 -10.24 -7.29
C GLU A 84 45.49 -10.55 -8.75
N TYR A 85 44.67 -10.05 -9.68
CA TYR A 85 44.98 -10.10 -11.10
C TYR A 85 44.25 -8.98 -11.86
N SER A 86 44.79 -8.63 -13.03
CA SER A 86 44.11 -7.82 -14.04
C SER A 86 44.40 -8.40 -15.41
N THR A 87 43.40 -8.42 -16.30
CA THR A 87 43.57 -8.83 -17.71
C THR A 87 43.92 -7.65 -18.61
N GLU A 88 43.69 -6.42 -18.15
CA GLU A 88 43.72 -5.21 -18.97
C GLU A 88 44.88 -4.28 -18.59
N ASP A 89 45.33 -4.30 -17.34
CA ASP A 89 46.36 -3.40 -16.83
C ASP A 89 47.76 -4.01 -16.92
N GLU A 90 48.77 -3.15 -17.10
CA GLU A 90 50.16 -3.56 -16.88
C GLU A 90 50.40 -3.92 -15.40
N SER A 91 51.43 -4.73 -15.15
CA SER A 91 51.85 -5.00 -13.77
C SER A 91 52.13 -3.67 -13.04
N PRO A 92 51.71 -3.54 -11.76
CA PRO A 92 52.08 -2.41 -10.92
C PRO A 92 53.60 -2.19 -10.82
N PHE A 93 54.38 -3.26 -11.06
CA PHE A 93 55.82 -3.24 -11.08
C PHE A 93 56.45 -2.99 -12.47
N ALA A 94 55.66 -2.79 -13.53
CA ALA A 94 56.15 -2.70 -14.92
C ALA A 94 57.19 -1.58 -15.14
N HIS A 95 57.15 -0.53 -14.32
CA HIS A 95 58.04 0.63 -14.43
C HIS A 95 59.02 0.77 -13.25
N THR A 96 59.26 -0.33 -12.53
CA THR A 96 60.21 -0.36 -11.42
C THR A 96 61.65 -0.49 -11.90
N SER A 97 62.58 0.14 -11.18
CA SER A 97 63.99 0.20 -11.57
C SER A 97 64.80 -0.85 -10.81
N LEU A 98 65.45 -1.79 -11.52
CA LEU A 98 66.51 -2.61 -10.93
C LEU A 98 67.62 -1.69 -10.37
N PRO A 99 68.14 -1.93 -9.15
CA PRO A 99 68.29 -3.23 -8.50
C PRO A 99 67.43 -3.45 -7.22
N ARG A 100 66.28 -2.79 -7.07
CA ARG A 100 65.46 -2.90 -5.85
C ARG A 100 64.64 -4.20 -5.82
N SER A 101 64.49 -4.80 -4.64
CA SER A 101 63.61 -5.97 -4.45
C SER A 101 62.14 -5.54 -4.51
N LYS A 102 61.32 -6.30 -5.24
CA LYS A 102 59.87 -6.13 -5.27
C LYS A 102 59.27 -6.81 -4.05
N VAL A 103 58.48 -6.05 -3.29
CA VAL A 103 57.80 -6.52 -2.09
C VAL A 103 56.30 -6.32 -2.27
N TYR A 104 55.52 -7.37 -2.07
CA TYR A 104 54.07 -7.32 -2.10
C TYR A 104 53.53 -7.28 -0.66
N ALA A 105 52.74 -6.26 -0.36
CA ALA A 105 52.18 -6.01 0.97
C ALA A 105 50.64 -6.14 1.00
N GLY A 106 50.03 -6.53 -0.11
CA GLY A 106 48.58 -6.66 -0.28
C GLY A 106 48.08 -5.88 -1.52
N PRO A 107 46.80 -6.04 -1.87
CA PRO A 107 46.20 -5.34 -3.02
C PRO A 107 46.43 -3.84 -2.90
N THR A 108 46.85 -3.20 -3.98
CA THR A 108 47.26 -1.78 -4.04
C THR A 108 48.54 -1.38 -3.29
N TYR A 109 49.15 -2.28 -2.51
CA TYR A 109 50.37 -2.02 -1.73
C TYR A 109 51.59 -2.72 -2.34
N TYR A 110 52.11 -2.11 -3.41
CA TYR A 110 53.30 -2.58 -4.12
C TYR A 110 54.51 -1.77 -3.67
N LEU A 111 55.52 -2.44 -3.15
CA LEU A 111 56.66 -1.77 -2.51
C LEU A 111 57.97 -2.16 -3.22
N GLU A 112 58.88 -1.19 -3.32
CA GLU A 112 60.28 -1.44 -3.60
C GLU A 112 61.09 -1.35 -2.31
N LYS A 113 61.89 -2.37 -2.01
CA LYS A 113 62.83 -2.37 -0.89
C LYS A 113 64.23 -2.03 -1.36
N SER A 114 64.81 -1.02 -0.73
CA SER A 114 66.20 -0.61 -0.92
C SER A 114 66.85 -0.44 0.45
N GLU A 115 67.82 -1.30 0.76
CA GLU A 115 68.41 -1.39 2.12
C GLU A 115 67.32 -1.71 3.17
N GLU A 116 67.08 -0.80 4.13
CA GLU A 116 66.04 -0.93 5.17
C GLU A 116 64.82 -0.03 4.92
N LYS A 117 64.72 0.58 3.73
CA LYS A 117 63.63 1.49 3.38
C LYS A 117 62.70 0.88 2.35
N TYR A 118 61.42 1.17 2.51
CA TYR A 118 60.35 0.76 1.61
C TYR A 118 59.82 1.99 0.88
N PHE A 119 59.58 1.84 -0.42
CA PHE A 119 59.01 2.89 -1.26
C PHE A 119 57.77 2.35 -1.95
N ASP A 120 56.66 3.06 -1.80
CA ASP A 120 55.41 2.76 -2.50
C ASP A 120 55.58 3.03 -4.00
N VAL A 121 55.32 1.99 -4.81
CA VAL A 121 55.51 2.01 -6.26
C VAL A 121 54.49 2.90 -6.95
N LEU A 122 53.26 2.99 -6.45
CA LEU A 122 52.21 3.81 -7.05
C LEU A 122 52.33 5.27 -6.63
N ASN A 123 52.45 5.50 -5.32
CA ASN A 123 52.45 6.83 -4.72
C ASN A 123 53.81 7.51 -4.75
N LYS A 124 54.87 6.78 -5.14
CA LYS A 124 56.25 7.28 -5.25
C LYS A 124 56.75 7.95 -3.95
N ARG A 125 56.35 7.42 -2.80
CA ARG A 125 56.72 7.92 -1.46
C ARG A 125 57.43 6.86 -0.62
N GLU A 126 58.26 7.29 0.31
CA GLU A 126 58.80 6.41 1.35
C GLU A 126 57.65 5.98 2.29
N VAL A 127 57.60 4.69 2.62
CA VAL A 127 56.63 4.10 3.53
C VAL A 127 57.22 4.13 4.94
N SER A 128 56.44 4.59 5.91
CA SER A 128 56.89 4.68 7.29
C SER A 128 57.02 3.30 7.93
N LYS A 129 57.85 3.20 8.97
CA LYS A 129 58.01 1.95 9.73
C LYS A 129 56.67 1.46 10.34
N PHE A 130 55.81 2.39 10.74
CA PHE A 130 54.49 2.07 11.29
C PHE A 130 53.62 1.37 10.24
N GLU A 131 53.55 1.91 9.02
CA GLU A 131 52.79 1.29 7.92
C GLU A 131 53.35 -0.10 7.55
N ILE A 132 54.67 -0.29 7.61
CA ILE A 132 55.29 -1.62 7.40
C ILE A 132 54.87 -2.62 8.48
N GLU A 133 54.84 -2.21 9.75
CA GLU A 133 54.36 -3.06 10.86
C GLU A 133 52.86 -3.39 10.70
N GLU A 134 52.07 -2.49 10.13
CA GLU A 134 50.67 -2.75 9.79
C GLU A 134 50.53 -3.76 8.65
N PHE A 135 51.29 -3.61 7.57
CA PHE A 135 51.29 -4.58 6.47
C PHE A 135 51.78 -5.97 6.90
N SER A 136 52.80 -6.04 7.76
CA SER A 136 53.26 -7.28 8.38
C SER A 136 52.14 -8.00 9.12
N ARG A 137 51.39 -7.26 9.97
CA ARG A 137 50.28 -7.81 10.74
C ARG A 137 49.13 -8.26 9.84
N TYR A 138 48.85 -7.50 8.78
CA TYR A 138 47.87 -7.86 7.76
C TYR A 138 48.22 -9.19 7.09
N ASN A 139 49.45 -9.35 6.61
CA ASN A 139 49.90 -10.59 5.96
C ASN A 139 49.86 -11.81 6.90
N GLU A 140 50.23 -11.65 8.17
CA GLU A 140 50.15 -12.73 9.18
C GLU A 140 48.71 -13.18 9.43
N ASN A 141 47.79 -12.22 9.60
CA ASN A 141 46.37 -12.51 9.79
C ASN A 141 45.76 -13.18 8.54
N MET A 142 46.12 -12.70 7.34
CA MET A 142 45.72 -13.31 6.07
C MET A 142 46.24 -14.75 5.94
N SER A 143 47.52 -15.01 6.21
CA SER A 143 48.07 -16.38 6.18
C SER A 143 47.36 -17.33 7.13
N ALA A 144 47.22 -16.91 8.40
CA ALA A 144 46.54 -17.71 9.41
C ALA A 144 45.11 -18.04 8.97
N SER A 145 44.48 -17.11 8.24
CA SER A 145 43.10 -17.30 7.82
C SER A 145 42.88 -18.34 6.75
N VAL A 146 43.66 -18.26 5.68
CA VAL A 146 43.56 -19.18 4.55
C VAL A 146 43.94 -20.60 4.98
N LEU A 147 44.93 -20.74 5.86
CA LEU A 147 45.33 -22.03 6.42
C LEU A 147 44.22 -22.68 7.25
N ALA A 148 43.50 -21.92 8.07
CA ALA A 148 42.40 -22.47 8.85
C ALA A 148 41.17 -22.82 7.99
N ARG A 149 40.88 -22.06 6.92
CA ARG A 149 39.84 -22.45 5.95
C ARG A 149 40.20 -23.76 5.23
N LYS A 150 41.43 -23.88 4.70
CA LYS A 150 41.91 -25.12 4.08
C LYS A 150 41.80 -26.32 5.02
N GLU A 151 42.05 -26.12 6.31
CA GLU A 151 41.86 -27.17 7.33
C GLU A 151 40.39 -27.50 7.55
N SER A 152 39.49 -26.51 7.59
CA SER A 152 38.04 -26.73 7.71
C SER A 152 37.48 -27.50 6.51
N GLU A 153 37.80 -27.07 5.28
CA GLU A 153 37.41 -27.75 4.04
C GLU A 153 37.95 -29.19 3.98
N ARG A 154 39.14 -29.43 4.56
CA ARG A 154 39.70 -30.78 4.69
C ARG A 154 38.88 -31.63 5.66
N ILE A 155 38.46 -31.07 6.80
CA ILE A 155 37.64 -31.76 7.79
C ILE A 155 36.25 -32.08 7.23
N GLU A 156 35.64 -31.14 6.51
CA GLU A 156 34.33 -31.32 5.89
C GLU A 156 34.37 -32.43 4.84
N ARG A 157 35.33 -32.38 3.91
CA ARG A 157 35.53 -33.43 2.92
C ARG A 157 35.80 -34.80 3.56
N PHE A 158 36.57 -34.82 4.65
CA PHE A 158 36.81 -36.05 5.42
C PHE A 158 35.52 -36.58 6.06
N ASN A 159 34.65 -35.71 6.55
CA ASN A 159 33.35 -36.11 7.12
C ASN A 159 32.38 -36.60 6.04
N GLU A 160 32.34 -35.96 4.87
CA GLU A 160 31.55 -36.40 3.72
C GLU A 160 32.00 -37.76 3.20
N GLU A 161 33.31 -37.97 3.07
CA GLU A 161 33.89 -39.27 2.71
C GLU A 161 33.58 -40.34 3.78
N ALA A 162 33.64 -39.99 5.07
CA ALA A 162 33.30 -40.90 6.17
C ALA A 162 31.80 -41.25 6.22
N LEU A 163 30.91 -40.32 5.82
CA LEU A 163 29.48 -40.55 5.70
C LEU A 163 29.14 -41.41 4.47
N ALA A 164 29.84 -41.22 3.35
CA ALA A 164 29.71 -42.03 2.14
C ALA A 164 30.14 -43.50 2.33
N GLU A 165 30.96 -43.80 3.36
CA GLU A 165 31.34 -45.17 3.73
C GLU A 165 30.34 -45.89 4.66
N THR A 166 29.24 -45.23 5.09
CA THR A 166 28.20 -45.93 5.85
C THR A 166 27.32 -46.77 4.92
N PRO A 167 27.24 -48.11 5.09
CA PRO A 167 26.47 -48.95 4.18
C PRO A 167 24.98 -48.71 4.39
N GLU A 168 24.32 -48.17 3.37
CA GLU A 168 22.87 -47.94 3.39
C GLU A 168 22.10 -49.24 3.70
N PRO A 169 21.07 -49.19 4.56
CA PRO A 169 20.17 -50.31 4.76
C PRO A 169 19.30 -50.50 3.51
N SER A 170 19.43 -51.66 2.88
CA SER A 170 18.68 -52.09 1.70
C SER A 170 17.17 -51.89 1.86
N ALA A 171 16.61 -50.89 1.19
CA ALA A 171 15.18 -50.70 1.01
C ALA A 171 14.68 -51.48 -0.24
N PRO A 172 13.46 -52.02 -0.22
CA PRO A 172 13.00 -52.97 -1.25
C PRO A 172 12.56 -52.28 -2.53
N GLU A 173 12.82 -52.97 -3.65
CA GLU A 173 12.51 -52.61 -5.03
C GLU A 173 11.02 -52.27 -5.26
N SER A 174 10.78 -51.14 -5.96
CA SER A 174 9.57 -50.96 -6.78
C SER A 174 9.85 -50.06 -7.99
N ASP A 175 9.82 -50.69 -9.17
CA ASP A 175 9.80 -50.13 -10.54
C ASP A 175 8.64 -49.15 -10.80
N PRO A 176 8.55 -48.47 -11.97
CA PRO A 176 9.60 -47.88 -12.80
C PRO A 176 9.31 -46.39 -13.16
N VAL A 177 10.40 -45.66 -13.41
CA VAL A 177 10.59 -44.57 -14.39
C VAL A 177 9.35 -43.73 -14.76
N TYR A 178 9.22 -42.58 -14.11
CA TYR A 178 8.56 -41.41 -14.69
C TYR A 178 9.62 -40.52 -15.34
N GLU A 179 9.35 -40.09 -16.57
CA GLU A 179 10.10 -39.08 -17.31
C GLU A 179 10.35 -37.84 -16.44
N LEU A 180 11.62 -37.46 -16.31
CA LEU A 180 12.05 -36.19 -15.74
C LEU A 180 11.54 -35.05 -16.62
N GLU A 181 10.41 -34.47 -16.25
CA GLU A 181 10.15 -33.08 -16.59
C GLU A 181 11.27 -32.24 -15.97
N GLN A 182 11.94 -31.45 -16.80
CA GLN A 182 12.81 -30.37 -16.35
C GLN A 182 11.98 -29.44 -15.47
N THR A 183 11.98 -29.68 -14.16
CA THR A 183 11.68 -28.64 -13.20
C THR A 183 12.77 -27.59 -13.39
N SER A 184 12.40 -26.45 -13.96
CA SER A 184 13.20 -25.24 -13.74
C SER A 184 13.42 -25.17 -12.24
N THR A 185 14.66 -25.25 -11.79
CA THR A 185 15.03 -24.86 -10.44
C THR A 185 14.55 -23.42 -10.31
N LEU A 186 13.37 -23.21 -9.72
CA LEU A 186 12.96 -21.89 -9.26
C LEU A 186 14.11 -21.42 -8.37
N SER A 187 14.72 -20.30 -8.71
CA SER A 187 15.66 -19.63 -7.83
C SER A 187 14.97 -19.48 -6.48
N VAL A 188 15.61 -19.96 -5.42
CA VAL A 188 15.08 -19.75 -4.07
C VAL A 188 15.38 -18.30 -3.74
N GLU A 189 14.33 -17.49 -3.72
CA GLU A 189 14.39 -16.09 -3.33
C GLU A 189 14.33 -16.01 -1.81
N HIS A 190 15.27 -15.27 -1.22
CA HIS A 190 15.37 -15.07 0.22
C HIS A 190 15.24 -13.58 0.52
N GLU A 191 14.29 -13.23 1.37
CA GLU A 191 13.96 -11.85 1.68
C GLU A 191 13.73 -11.65 3.18
N ILE A 192 14.01 -10.44 3.67
CA ILE A 192 13.63 -10.06 5.03
C ILE A 192 12.09 -9.87 5.12
N PRO A 193 11.50 -9.94 6.33
CA PRO A 193 10.11 -9.53 6.52
C PRO A 193 9.84 -8.16 5.92
N TYR A 194 8.75 -8.02 5.16
CA TYR A 194 8.38 -6.76 4.53
C TYR A 194 9.49 -6.14 3.64
N SER A 195 10.26 -6.96 2.92
CA SER A 195 11.27 -6.55 1.92
C SER A 195 10.80 -5.43 0.98
N PHE A 196 9.54 -5.45 0.57
CA PHE A 196 8.87 -4.41 -0.22
C PHE A 196 8.99 -3.00 0.39
N TYR A 197 9.26 -2.89 1.70
CA TYR A 197 9.59 -1.65 2.37
C TYR A 197 10.72 -0.94 1.62
N TYR A 198 11.81 -1.64 1.32
CA TYR A 198 12.97 -1.05 0.68
C TYR A 198 12.73 -0.76 -0.81
N GLU A 199 11.99 -1.60 -1.52
CA GLU A 199 11.59 -1.32 -2.90
C GLU A 199 10.78 -0.02 -3.03
N ASN A 200 9.90 0.22 -2.04
CA ASN A 200 9.01 1.36 -1.98
C ASN A 200 9.60 2.56 -1.21
N LEU A 201 10.77 2.42 -0.56
CA LEU A 201 11.48 3.52 0.05
C LEU A 201 12.19 4.36 -1.02
N ARG A 202 11.39 5.16 -1.75
CA ARG A 202 11.87 5.94 -2.91
C ARG A 202 12.23 7.37 -2.56
N TYR A 203 11.42 8.08 -1.76
CA TYR A 203 11.59 9.52 -1.55
C TYR A 203 11.74 9.92 -0.08
N ASN A 204 11.25 9.11 0.86
CA ASN A 204 11.29 9.38 2.30
C ASN A 204 12.67 9.06 2.90
N MET A 205 13.68 9.77 2.43
CA MET A 205 15.05 9.68 2.93
C MET A 205 15.76 11.02 2.71
N GLY A 206 16.83 11.30 3.46
CA GLY A 206 17.67 12.47 3.21
C GLY A 206 18.20 12.55 1.77
N VAL A 207 18.63 13.73 1.33
CA VAL A 207 19.26 13.85 0.01
C VAL A 207 20.70 13.36 0.10
N ASN A 208 20.99 12.26 -0.60
CA ASN A 208 22.33 11.71 -0.70
C ASN A 208 23.23 12.64 -1.55
N VAL A 209 24.20 13.28 -0.90
CA VAL A 209 25.18 14.20 -1.50
C VAL A 209 26.57 13.96 -0.91
N ASP A 210 27.62 14.10 -1.72
CA ASP A 210 29.03 14.26 -1.31
C ASP A 210 29.47 13.40 -0.10
N GLY A 211 29.29 12.07 -0.21
CA GLY A 211 29.74 11.09 0.80
C GLY A 211 28.72 10.71 1.86
N THR A 212 27.56 11.37 1.92
CA THR A 212 26.52 11.14 2.95
C THR A 212 25.82 9.80 2.87
N CYS A 213 26.13 8.96 1.86
CA CYS A 213 25.58 7.63 1.67
C CYS A 213 25.54 6.77 2.94
N SER A 214 26.56 6.86 3.82
CA SER A 214 26.58 6.11 5.08
C SER A 214 25.50 6.56 6.06
N PHE A 215 25.17 7.85 6.11
CA PHE A 215 24.08 8.38 6.93
C PHE A 215 22.72 8.02 6.34
N ILE A 216 22.59 8.09 5.02
CA ILE A 216 21.36 7.70 4.32
C ILE A 216 21.06 6.23 4.58
N ALA A 217 22.03 5.34 4.36
CA ALA A 217 21.87 3.91 4.63
C ALA A 217 21.59 3.61 6.10
N ALA A 218 22.22 4.31 7.05
CA ALA A 218 21.88 4.20 8.47
C ALA A 218 20.42 4.63 8.75
N GLY A 219 19.98 5.75 8.17
CA GLY A 219 18.60 6.22 8.27
C GLY A 219 17.59 5.23 7.71
N MET A 220 17.90 4.59 6.57
CA MET A 220 17.04 3.55 5.97
C MET A 220 16.94 2.28 6.83
N VAL A 221 18.00 1.90 7.55
CA VAL A 221 17.97 0.79 8.51
C VAL A 221 17.13 1.16 9.73
N LEU A 222 17.36 2.36 10.30
CA LEU A 222 16.64 2.83 11.47
C LEU A 222 15.14 2.99 11.18
N SER A 223 14.76 3.56 10.05
CA SER A 223 13.34 3.72 9.70
C SER A 223 12.63 2.40 9.42
N TYR A 224 13.34 1.37 8.96
CA TYR A 224 12.76 0.03 8.86
C TYR A 224 12.49 -0.56 10.24
N TYR A 225 13.46 -0.49 11.16
CA TYR A 225 13.24 -1.00 12.51
C TYR A 225 12.17 -0.23 13.26
N ASP A 226 12.12 1.08 13.04
CA ASP A 226 11.08 1.96 13.52
C ASP A 226 9.70 1.55 13.00
N SER A 227 9.61 1.17 11.72
CA SER A 227 8.36 0.72 11.09
C SER A 227 7.89 -0.69 11.46
N VAL A 228 8.77 -1.54 11.96
CA VAL A 228 8.53 -2.99 12.12
C VAL A 228 8.53 -3.41 13.58
N TYR A 229 9.43 -2.87 14.40
CA TYR A 229 9.66 -3.34 15.76
C TYR A 229 9.29 -2.31 16.83
N ASN A 230 9.66 -1.03 16.68
CA ASN A 230 9.40 -0.02 17.70
C ASN A 230 9.35 1.42 17.14
N ASP A 231 8.18 2.06 17.22
CA ASP A 231 7.84 3.42 16.74
C ASP A 231 8.46 4.56 17.57
N GLU A 232 9.39 4.23 18.48
CA GLU A 232 10.15 5.19 19.29
C GLU A 232 11.65 5.21 18.92
N ILE A 233 12.06 4.48 17.87
CA ILE A 233 13.46 4.42 17.42
C ILE A 233 13.86 5.73 16.75
N VAL A 234 13.05 6.25 15.84
CA VAL A 234 13.21 7.58 15.29
C VAL A 234 12.22 8.50 16.00
N SER A 235 12.52 9.79 16.11
CA SER A 235 11.54 10.73 16.63
C SER A 235 10.56 11.12 15.53
N GLU A 236 9.28 11.19 15.90
CA GLU A 236 8.15 11.64 15.06
C GLU A 236 8.41 12.95 14.27
N GLU A 237 9.23 13.85 14.82
CA GLU A 237 9.59 15.12 14.14
C GLU A 237 10.58 14.94 12.98
N LEU A 238 11.29 13.82 12.98
CA LEU A 238 12.26 13.42 11.97
C LEU A 238 11.71 12.39 11.00
N GLU A 239 10.56 11.78 11.29
CA GLU A 239 9.91 10.80 10.43
C GLU A 239 9.15 11.41 9.25
N LEU A 240 9.00 10.61 8.21
CA LEU A 240 8.14 10.89 7.06
C LEU A 240 7.20 9.70 6.86
N PRO A 241 5.87 9.91 6.89
CA PRO A 241 4.92 8.81 6.81
C PRO A 241 4.97 8.13 5.43
N GLY A 242 4.74 6.83 5.43
CA GLY A 242 4.49 6.07 4.20
C GLY A 242 3.16 6.47 3.58
N THR A 243 2.98 6.19 2.29
CA THR A 243 1.69 6.39 1.62
C THR A 243 1.25 5.16 0.84
N ARG A 244 -0.03 4.82 0.99
CA ARG A 244 -0.71 3.74 0.29
C ARG A 244 -1.97 4.25 -0.40
N ARG A 245 -2.19 3.87 -1.66
CA ARG A 245 -3.48 4.12 -2.34
C ARG A 245 -4.21 2.80 -2.49
N ILE A 246 -5.36 2.68 -1.84
CA ILE A 246 -6.22 1.51 -1.97
C ILE A 246 -7.19 1.78 -3.11
N SER A 247 -7.03 1.07 -4.22
CA SER A 247 -7.98 1.14 -5.34
C SER A 247 -9.18 0.23 -5.06
N ASP A 248 -10.41 0.77 -5.13
CA ASP A 248 -11.67 0.06 -4.83
C ASP A 248 -12.02 -1.07 -5.83
N SER A 249 -11.07 -1.62 -6.61
CA SER A 249 -11.40 -2.66 -7.59
C SER A 249 -11.88 -3.97 -6.96
N ASN A 250 -11.75 -4.13 -5.64
CA ASN A 250 -12.50 -5.11 -4.87
C ASN A 250 -13.46 -4.35 -3.95
N ALA A 251 -14.76 -4.53 -4.17
CA ALA A 251 -15.82 -4.07 -3.30
C ALA A 251 -15.44 -4.27 -1.82
N ALA A 252 -15.82 -3.30 -0.96
CA ALA A 252 -15.71 -3.36 0.50
C ALA A 252 -15.62 -4.82 0.97
N PRO A 253 -14.46 -5.27 1.47
CA PRO A 253 -14.22 -6.69 1.67
C PRO A 253 -15.37 -7.23 2.51
N THR A 254 -16.18 -8.11 1.92
CA THR A 254 -17.27 -8.79 2.63
C THR A 254 -16.72 -9.81 3.63
N GLU A 255 -15.42 -10.05 3.57
CA GLU A 255 -14.64 -10.83 4.51
C GLU A 255 -13.93 -9.88 5.48
N PRO A 256 -13.76 -10.25 6.76
CA PRO A 256 -12.90 -9.53 7.70
C PRO A 256 -11.52 -9.27 7.10
N PHE A 257 -10.93 -8.12 7.45
CA PHE A 257 -9.58 -7.70 7.04
C PHE A 257 -8.50 -8.77 7.32
N ASP A 258 -8.78 -9.72 8.24
CA ASP A 258 -7.96 -10.88 8.60
C ASP A 258 -7.62 -11.85 7.45
N SER A 259 -8.23 -11.69 6.26
CA SER A 259 -8.00 -12.57 5.09
C SER A 259 -6.99 -12.03 4.06
N TRP A 260 -6.42 -10.85 4.27
CA TRP A 260 -5.40 -10.27 3.40
C TRP A 260 -3.99 -10.74 3.75
N SER A 261 -3.80 -12.04 3.92
CA SER A 261 -2.47 -12.66 4.07
C SER A 261 -1.60 -12.54 2.80
N SER A 262 -2.04 -11.78 1.81
CA SER A 262 -1.29 -11.41 0.61
C SER A 262 -1.42 -9.90 0.40
N ILE A 263 -0.84 -9.12 1.31
CA ILE A 263 -0.59 -7.71 1.01
C ILE A 263 0.34 -7.69 -0.18
N VAL A 264 -0.19 -7.35 -1.36
CA VAL A 264 0.62 -7.29 -2.57
C VAL A 264 1.57 -6.09 -2.45
N PRO A 265 2.89 -6.27 -2.53
CA PRO A 265 3.91 -5.22 -2.45
C PRO A 265 3.58 -3.96 -3.28
N GLU A 266 2.90 -4.11 -4.41
CA GLU A 266 2.55 -3.02 -5.33
C GLU A 266 1.46 -2.09 -4.79
N ALA A 267 0.85 -2.41 -3.64
CA ALA A 267 -0.16 -1.56 -3.03
C ALA A 267 0.43 -0.34 -2.31
N PHE A 268 1.71 -0.40 -1.90
CA PHE A 268 2.40 0.72 -1.25
C PHE A 268 3.10 1.59 -2.30
N ASN A 269 2.82 2.89 -2.28
CA ASN A 269 3.45 3.82 -3.23
C ASN A 269 4.79 4.34 -2.71
N GLN A 270 4.91 4.47 -1.38
CA GLN A 270 6.06 5.03 -0.70
C GLN A 270 6.11 4.47 0.73
N SER A 271 7.26 3.92 1.13
CA SER A 271 7.47 3.47 2.52
C SER A 271 7.79 4.66 3.45
N PRO A 272 7.45 4.57 4.75
CA PRO A 272 7.89 5.50 5.77
C PRO A 272 9.40 5.58 5.78
N GLY A 273 9.95 6.69 6.23
CA GLY A 273 11.39 6.86 6.28
C GLY A 273 11.80 8.09 7.06
N VAL A 274 13.05 8.52 6.91
CA VAL A 274 13.57 9.68 7.65
C VAL A 274 13.64 10.94 6.79
N SER A 275 13.40 12.08 7.41
CA SER A 275 13.49 13.39 6.79
C SER A 275 14.94 13.80 6.49
N ASN A 276 15.11 14.91 5.79
CA ASN A 276 16.45 15.49 5.61
C ASN A 276 17.01 16.08 6.91
N ASP A 277 16.16 16.41 7.88
CA ASP A 277 16.60 16.96 9.15
C ASP A 277 17.28 15.88 10.01
N PHE A 278 16.84 14.62 9.89
CA PHE A 278 17.54 13.46 10.46
C PHE A 278 18.99 13.39 9.98
N LEU A 279 19.23 13.56 8.68
CA LEU A 279 20.58 13.58 8.12
C LEU A 279 21.43 14.70 8.74
N LEU A 280 20.88 15.90 8.87
CA LEU A 280 21.61 17.04 9.44
C LEU A 280 21.91 16.84 10.92
N GLU A 281 20.96 16.31 11.69
CA GLU A 281 21.12 16.02 13.10
C GLU A 281 22.17 14.93 13.34
N THR A 282 22.11 13.84 12.56
CA THR A 282 23.07 12.74 12.72
C THR A 282 24.50 13.15 12.33
N ILE A 283 24.68 14.02 11.33
CA ILE A 283 25.99 14.61 11.01
C ILE A 283 26.52 15.45 12.19
N ASP A 284 25.68 16.32 12.77
CA ASP A 284 26.07 17.17 13.90
C ASP A 284 26.39 16.33 15.15
N TYR A 285 25.53 15.35 15.46
CA TYR A 285 25.69 14.43 16.58
C TYR A 285 27.00 13.65 16.49
N MET A 286 27.26 13.02 15.34
CA MET A 286 28.48 12.24 15.14
C MET A 286 29.72 13.14 15.12
N ASN A 287 29.56 14.42 14.77
CA ASN A 287 30.64 15.39 14.62
C ASN A 287 31.77 14.83 13.73
N VAL A 288 31.35 14.11 12.70
CA VAL A 288 32.19 13.59 11.62
C VAL A 288 31.87 14.41 10.37
N GLY A 289 32.74 14.37 9.36
CA GLY A 289 32.43 15.03 8.09
C GLY A 289 31.22 14.40 7.39
N ASN A 290 31.13 14.57 6.07
CA ASN A 290 30.01 14.02 5.31
C ASN A 290 30.00 12.48 5.18
N SER A 291 30.83 11.73 5.91
CA SER A 291 30.91 10.27 5.79
C SER A 291 31.23 9.61 7.13
N MET A 292 30.70 8.40 7.32
CA MET A 292 30.97 7.53 8.47
C MET A 292 31.69 6.26 8.02
N ASN A 293 32.66 5.81 8.80
CA ASN A 293 33.14 4.43 8.72
C ASN A 293 32.13 3.46 9.38
N ILE A 294 32.28 2.16 9.15
CA ILE A 294 31.34 1.14 9.67
C ILE A 294 31.18 1.16 11.20
N GLY A 295 32.26 1.41 11.94
CA GLY A 295 32.19 1.50 13.40
C GLY A 295 31.36 2.71 13.87
N GLN A 296 31.49 3.84 13.17
CA GLN A 296 30.68 5.05 13.41
C GLN A 296 29.22 4.82 13.04
N THR A 297 28.95 4.21 11.88
CA THR A 297 27.58 3.80 11.48
C THR A 297 26.95 2.90 12.54
N GLY A 298 27.69 1.87 12.99
CA GLY A 298 27.19 0.97 14.02
C GLY A 298 26.97 1.65 15.37
N THR A 299 27.78 2.65 15.71
CA THR A 299 27.59 3.46 16.92
C THR A 299 26.34 4.32 16.83
N LEU A 300 26.08 4.94 15.66
CA LEU A 300 24.89 5.73 15.42
C LEU A 300 23.62 4.89 15.54
N ILE A 301 23.56 3.74 14.86
CA ILE A 301 22.38 2.86 14.92
C ILE A 301 22.17 2.34 16.34
N SER A 302 23.22 1.86 17.01
CA SER A 302 23.16 1.47 18.42
C SER A 302 22.62 2.58 19.33
N HIS A 303 23.00 3.84 19.09
CA HIS A 303 22.53 4.96 19.89
C HIS A 303 21.00 5.11 19.88
N TYR A 304 20.39 5.06 18.69
CA TYR A 304 18.93 5.17 18.54
C TYR A 304 18.21 3.93 19.12
N LEU A 305 18.73 2.73 18.86
CA LEU A 305 18.17 1.50 19.43
C LEU A 305 18.23 1.51 20.97
N ASP A 306 19.36 1.94 21.55
CA ASP A 306 19.53 2.06 23.00
C ASP A 306 18.59 3.12 23.60
N GLN A 307 18.34 4.23 22.90
CA GLN A 307 17.43 5.29 23.34
C GLN A 307 15.97 4.83 23.38
N ALA A 308 15.56 4.04 22.39
CA ALA A 308 14.23 3.42 22.32
C ALA A 308 14.06 2.20 23.25
N GLY A 309 15.16 1.75 23.88
CA GLY A 309 15.15 0.60 24.78
C GLY A 309 14.94 -0.74 24.08
N VAL A 310 15.32 -0.84 22.80
CA VAL A 310 15.21 -2.06 21.98
C VAL A 310 16.32 -3.04 22.36
N ASP A 311 15.99 -4.33 22.53
CA ASP A 311 16.98 -5.38 22.74
C ASP A 311 17.54 -5.88 21.39
N TYR A 312 18.87 -5.84 21.24
CA TYR A 312 19.50 -6.21 19.97
C TYR A 312 20.88 -6.83 20.13
N SER A 313 21.33 -7.48 19.05
CA SER A 313 22.71 -7.92 18.88
C SER A 313 23.31 -7.35 17.61
N LYS A 314 24.41 -6.61 17.75
CA LYS A 314 25.16 -6.05 16.63
C LYS A 314 26.07 -7.10 16.00
N LYS A 315 26.02 -7.22 14.66
CA LYS A 315 26.90 -8.07 13.85
C LYS A 315 27.63 -7.18 12.86
N GLU A 316 28.95 -7.11 13.01
CA GLU A 316 29.81 -6.29 12.17
C GLU A 316 30.87 -7.17 11.52
N TRP A 317 31.03 -6.98 10.22
CA TRP A 317 32.12 -7.53 9.44
C TRP A 317 32.74 -6.39 8.65
N ASN A 318 34.05 -6.28 8.73
CA ASN A 318 34.81 -5.38 7.87
C ASN A 318 35.85 -6.19 7.11
N LEU A 319 36.35 -5.64 6.02
CA LEU A 319 37.44 -6.21 5.21
C LEU A 319 38.66 -6.64 6.03
N TRP A 320 38.86 -6.05 7.21
CA TRP A 320 39.97 -6.35 8.11
C TRP A 320 39.68 -7.53 9.06
N GLU A 321 38.43 -7.91 9.25
CA GLU A 321 37.97 -8.90 10.25
C GLU A 321 37.54 -10.25 9.65
N GLY A 322 37.22 -10.38 8.36
CA GLY A 322 36.83 -11.68 7.84
C GLY A 322 37.40 -12.09 6.50
N LEU A 323 38.25 -13.11 6.59
CA LEU A 323 38.83 -13.86 5.49
C LEU A 323 38.28 -15.31 5.42
N PHE A 324 37.19 -15.61 6.13
CA PHE A 324 36.78 -17.00 6.45
C PHE A 324 35.36 -17.40 6.06
N THR A 325 34.51 -16.43 5.86
CA THR A 325 33.13 -16.54 5.36
C THR A 325 33.11 -15.75 4.07
N SER A 326 32.48 -16.28 3.01
CA SER A 326 32.27 -15.43 1.84
C SER A 326 31.55 -14.18 2.34
N ARG A 327 32.07 -13.02 1.97
CA ARG A 327 31.48 -11.71 2.25
C ARG A 327 29.97 -11.69 1.97
N ASP A 328 29.57 -12.43 0.94
CA ASP A 328 28.18 -12.61 0.55
C ASP A 328 27.41 -13.48 1.57
N GLN A 329 28.07 -14.40 2.27
CA GLN A 329 27.47 -15.15 3.39
C GLN A 329 27.07 -14.24 4.55
N TRP A 330 27.85 -13.21 4.90
CA TRP A 330 27.44 -12.29 5.98
C TRP A 330 26.17 -11.51 5.63
N VAL A 331 26.04 -11.16 4.35
CA VAL A 331 24.84 -10.52 3.85
C VAL A 331 23.66 -11.50 3.86
N ARG A 332 23.88 -12.73 3.38
CA ARG A 332 22.87 -13.80 3.39
C ARG A 332 22.43 -14.16 4.81
N ASP A 333 23.36 -14.30 5.76
CA ASP A 333 23.08 -14.56 7.18
C ASP A 333 22.25 -13.43 7.81
N GLY A 334 22.53 -12.18 7.44
CA GLY A 334 21.73 -11.03 7.86
C GLY A 334 20.30 -11.12 7.34
N ILE A 335 20.13 -11.35 6.04
CA ILE A 335 18.82 -11.47 5.38
C ILE A 335 18.05 -12.69 5.89
N ASP A 336 18.69 -13.85 6.00
CA ASP A 336 18.12 -15.10 6.53
C ASP A 336 17.71 -14.97 8.00
N SER A 337 18.36 -14.07 8.75
CA SER A 337 17.97 -13.72 10.12
C SER A 337 16.82 -12.70 10.18
N GLY A 338 16.29 -12.26 9.04
CA GLY A 338 15.19 -11.30 8.92
C GLY A 338 15.59 -9.84 9.08
N ASN A 339 16.88 -9.51 8.96
CA ASN A 339 17.38 -8.16 9.24
C ASN A 339 17.97 -7.49 7.99
N PRO A 340 17.66 -6.19 7.78
CA PRO A 340 18.30 -5.43 6.72
C PRO A 340 19.79 -5.28 6.99
N VAL A 341 20.57 -5.33 5.92
CA VAL A 341 22.02 -5.37 5.98
C VAL A 341 22.59 -4.08 5.40
N TYR A 342 23.23 -3.28 6.23
CA TYR A 342 24.06 -2.18 5.76
C TYR A 342 25.30 -2.73 5.05
N ILE A 343 25.53 -2.29 3.82
CA ILE A 343 26.63 -2.75 2.98
C ILE A 343 27.37 -1.53 2.45
N HIS A 344 28.68 -1.49 2.66
CA HIS A 344 29.56 -0.57 1.95
C HIS A 344 30.31 -1.35 0.88
N PHE A 345 30.36 -0.87 -0.35
CA PHE A 345 31.06 -1.54 -1.45
C PHE A 345 31.91 -0.57 -2.28
N THR A 346 32.80 -1.13 -3.07
CA THR A 346 33.54 -0.42 -4.13
C THR A 346 33.44 -1.15 -5.47
N GLY A 347 33.70 -0.46 -6.57
CA GLY A 347 33.77 -1.06 -7.92
C GLY A 347 32.93 -0.33 -8.95
N THR A 348 33.12 -0.67 -10.22
CA THR A 348 32.33 -0.15 -11.35
C THR A 348 31.28 -1.16 -11.77
N ASP A 349 30.06 -0.68 -11.99
CA ASP A 349 29.11 -1.35 -12.87
C ASP A 349 29.07 -0.53 -14.16
N PRO A 350 29.41 -1.10 -15.33
CA PRO A 350 29.43 -0.37 -16.60
C PRO A 350 28.06 0.20 -17.01
N ASP A 351 26.97 -0.31 -16.43
CA ASP A 351 25.61 0.17 -16.68
C ASP A 351 25.18 1.28 -15.70
N LEU A 352 25.99 1.58 -14.67
CA LEU A 352 25.74 2.62 -13.67
C LEU A 352 26.83 3.72 -13.70
N ASP A 353 26.45 4.96 -13.40
CA ASP A 353 27.36 6.13 -13.45
C ASP A 353 28.58 5.97 -12.51
N ASP A 354 29.78 6.37 -12.95
CA ASP A 354 31.03 6.32 -12.17
C ASP A 354 30.96 7.02 -10.80
N ARG A 355 29.93 7.84 -10.55
CA ARG A 355 29.66 8.41 -9.21
C ARG A 355 29.31 7.36 -8.14
N TYR A 356 29.11 6.09 -8.50
CA TYR A 356 28.72 4.99 -7.60
C TYR A 356 29.88 4.06 -7.19
N LEU A 357 31.13 4.45 -7.49
CA LEU A 357 32.34 3.66 -7.28
C LEU A 357 32.65 3.26 -5.83
N ASN A 358 32.10 3.99 -4.86
CA ASN A 358 32.32 3.80 -3.43
C ASN A 358 31.08 4.29 -2.68
N HIS A 359 30.24 3.35 -2.22
CA HIS A 359 28.89 3.69 -1.79
C HIS A 359 28.40 2.80 -0.65
N ALA A 360 27.50 3.35 0.17
CA ALA A 360 26.79 2.61 1.21
C ALA A 360 25.32 2.43 0.84
N VAL A 361 24.83 1.20 1.00
CA VAL A 361 23.50 0.74 0.60
C VAL A 361 22.90 -0.17 1.67
N VAL A 362 21.63 -0.54 1.50
CA VAL A 362 20.96 -1.53 2.36
C VAL A 362 20.49 -2.71 1.53
N GLY A 363 21.01 -3.90 1.82
CA GLY A 363 20.56 -5.16 1.26
C GLY A 363 19.44 -5.77 2.09
N TYR A 364 18.44 -6.31 1.40
CA TYR A 364 17.21 -6.81 2.02
C TYR A 364 16.70 -8.11 1.37
N GLU A 365 17.30 -8.50 0.25
CA GLU A 365 16.91 -9.69 -0.51
C GLU A 365 18.13 -10.25 -1.26
N TYR A 366 18.13 -11.55 -1.49
CA TYR A 366 19.08 -12.20 -2.38
C TYR A 366 18.46 -13.39 -3.10
N ASP A 367 19.05 -13.73 -4.24
CA ASP A 367 18.77 -14.94 -4.98
C ASP A 367 20.07 -15.61 -5.48
N ASP A 368 19.95 -16.49 -6.48
CA ASP A 368 21.08 -17.13 -7.15
C ASP A 368 21.91 -16.15 -8.00
N THR A 369 21.34 -15.00 -8.38
CA THR A 369 21.97 -13.98 -9.21
C THR A 369 22.75 -12.94 -8.41
N GLY A 370 22.40 -12.72 -7.13
CA GLY A 370 23.13 -11.81 -6.26
C GLY A 370 22.31 -11.29 -5.09
N VAL A 371 22.79 -10.18 -4.52
CA VAL A 371 22.11 -9.44 -3.45
C VAL A 371 21.42 -8.22 -4.06
N PHE A 372 20.16 -8.01 -3.72
CA PHE A 372 19.39 -6.82 -4.09
C PHE A 372 19.41 -5.80 -2.97
N VAL A 373 19.65 -4.55 -3.35
CA VAL A 373 19.83 -3.44 -2.42
C VAL A 373 19.06 -2.19 -2.83
N ASN A 374 18.76 -1.35 -1.84
CA ASN A 374 18.35 0.03 -2.03
C ASN A 374 19.58 0.93 -1.91
N PHE A 375 19.88 1.69 -2.96
CA PHE A 375 21.04 2.57 -3.00
C PHE A 375 20.88 3.87 -2.21
N GLY A 376 19.70 4.18 -1.68
CA GLY A 376 19.44 5.45 -1.01
C GLY A 376 19.48 6.65 -1.96
N TRP A 377 19.18 6.44 -3.25
CA TRP A 377 18.99 7.50 -4.23
C TRP A 377 17.50 7.77 -4.37
N ARG A 378 17.09 9.03 -4.27
CA ARG A 378 15.66 9.35 -4.35
C ARG A 378 15.08 8.96 -5.71
N GLY A 379 14.12 8.04 -5.72
CA GLY A 379 13.32 7.64 -6.88
C GLY A 379 13.84 6.47 -7.73
N GLU A 380 15.14 6.17 -7.70
CA GLU A 380 15.79 5.18 -8.56
C GLU A 380 16.65 4.20 -7.74
N TYR A 381 16.96 3.04 -8.32
CA TYR A 381 17.87 2.03 -7.74
C TYR A 381 17.46 1.49 -6.35
N THR A 382 16.15 1.38 -6.10
CA THR A 382 15.63 0.82 -4.84
C THR A 382 15.70 -0.71 -4.78
N HIS A 383 15.86 -1.37 -5.92
CA HIS A 383 16.00 -2.82 -6.07
C HIS A 383 17.04 -3.11 -7.16
N THR A 384 18.32 -3.08 -6.76
CA THR A 384 19.44 -3.21 -7.69
C THR A 384 20.34 -4.35 -7.24
N ASN A 385 20.68 -5.26 -8.17
CA ASN A 385 21.61 -6.34 -7.89
C ASN A 385 23.05 -5.81 -7.88
N ILE A 386 23.81 -6.13 -6.82
CA ILE A 386 25.20 -5.66 -6.66
C ILE A 386 26.27 -6.76 -6.79
N ASN A 387 25.99 -7.86 -7.47
CA ASN A 387 26.92 -8.99 -7.62
C ASN A 387 28.25 -8.59 -8.30
N ASN A 388 28.25 -7.55 -9.12
CA ASN A 388 29.45 -7.04 -9.80
C ASN A 388 30.34 -6.16 -8.90
N TYR A 389 29.91 -5.86 -7.67
CA TYR A 389 30.63 -4.98 -6.76
C TYR A 389 31.48 -5.73 -5.74
N THR A 390 32.52 -5.04 -5.25
CA THR A 390 33.37 -5.53 -4.17
C THR A 390 32.87 -5.01 -2.83
N LEU A 391 32.12 -5.81 -2.06
CA LEU A 391 31.69 -5.38 -0.73
C LEU A 391 32.91 -5.24 0.20
N GLN A 392 32.92 -4.14 0.94
CA GLN A 392 34.01 -3.70 1.80
C GLN A 392 33.68 -3.91 3.28
N ASN A 393 32.43 -3.60 3.65
CA ASN A 393 31.98 -3.69 5.03
C ASN A 393 30.50 -4.10 5.05
N VAL A 394 30.12 -4.91 6.04
CA VAL A 394 28.78 -5.45 6.23
C VAL A 394 28.39 -5.28 7.69
N LEU A 395 27.24 -4.70 7.95
CA LEU A 395 26.71 -4.46 9.29
C LEU A 395 25.23 -4.78 9.33
N TYR A 396 24.80 -5.56 10.31
CA TYR A 396 23.38 -5.75 10.59
C TYR A 396 23.15 -5.91 12.09
N PHE A 397 21.90 -5.77 12.49
CA PHE A 397 21.46 -5.84 13.88
C PHE A 397 20.39 -6.91 13.94
N ILE A 398 20.49 -7.83 14.88
CA ILE A 398 19.44 -8.80 15.16
C ILE A 398 18.58 -8.19 16.26
N ILE A 399 17.35 -7.84 15.93
CA ILE A 399 16.36 -7.33 16.90
C ILE A 399 15.72 -8.54 17.60
N HIS A 400 15.68 -8.51 18.94
CA HIS A 400 15.12 -9.60 19.76
C HIS A 400 13.68 -9.35 20.20
N ASP A 401 13.17 -8.15 19.92
CA ASP A 401 11.78 -7.77 20.18
C ASP A 401 10.84 -8.37 19.13
N ASP A 402 9.60 -8.65 19.53
CA ASP A 402 8.55 -9.10 18.62
C ASP A 402 8.09 -7.94 17.71
N GLU A 403 7.66 -8.26 16.48
CA GLU A 403 7.03 -7.28 15.59
C GLU A 403 5.83 -6.61 16.26
N SER A 404 5.72 -5.29 16.10
CA SER A 404 4.64 -4.50 16.68
C SER A 404 3.75 -3.90 15.58
N ALA A 405 2.45 -3.75 15.86
CA ALA A 405 1.54 -3.07 14.96
C ALA A 405 1.78 -1.55 14.99
N ILE A 406 2.70 -1.08 14.16
CA ILE A 406 3.16 0.31 14.09
C ILE A 406 2.52 1.03 12.91
N TYR A 407 1.81 2.14 13.18
CA TYR A 407 0.86 2.74 12.24
C TYR A 407 1.41 3.94 11.46
N ASN A 408 2.51 3.74 10.75
CA ASN A 408 3.26 4.80 10.10
C ASN A 408 2.97 4.97 8.59
N TYR A 409 1.99 4.26 8.05
CA TYR A 409 1.50 4.47 6.68
C TYR A 409 0.18 5.23 6.68
N GLU A 410 0.11 6.32 5.94
CA GLU A 410 -1.16 6.93 5.56
C GLU A 410 -1.77 6.17 4.38
N TRP A 411 -3.08 5.88 4.44
CA TRP A 411 -3.79 5.30 3.32
C TRP A 411 -4.99 6.14 2.91
N THR A 412 -5.31 6.09 1.62
CA THR A 412 -6.53 6.71 1.07
C THR A 412 -7.20 5.77 0.07
N SER A 413 -8.51 5.60 0.20
CA SER A 413 -9.36 4.87 -0.75
C SER A 413 -9.85 5.76 -1.89
N THR A 414 -10.25 5.15 -3.00
CA THR A 414 -10.85 5.88 -4.13
C THR A 414 -12.20 6.54 -3.80
N ASN A 415 -12.88 6.10 -2.75
CA ASN A 415 -14.11 6.74 -2.24
C ASN A 415 -13.85 7.92 -1.27
N GLY A 416 -12.59 8.27 -1.01
CA GLY A 416 -12.21 9.39 -0.15
C GLY A 416 -12.19 9.07 1.35
N ALA A 417 -12.28 7.79 1.73
CA ALA A 417 -11.96 7.32 3.07
C ALA A 417 -10.43 7.27 3.25
N ASP A 418 -9.92 7.66 4.41
CA ASP A 418 -8.51 7.71 4.74
C ASP A 418 -8.22 7.24 6.17
N GLY A 419 -6.96 6.99 6.47
CA GLY A 419 -6.54 6.54 7.79
C GLY A 419 -5.06 6.24 7.87
N ILE A 420 -4.68 5.55 8.93
CA ILE A 420 -3.34 5.03 9.15
C ILE A 420 -3.36 3.50 9.08
N MET A 421 -2.23 2.89 8.77
CA MET A 421 -2.10 1.44 8.76
C MET A 421 -0.68 1.01 9.12
N CYS A 422 -0.55 -0.21 9.61
CA CYS A 422 0.76 -0.80 9.85
C CYS A 422 1.30 -1.53 8.63
N ILE A 423 2.61 -1.79 8.65
CA ILE A 423 3.29 -2.53 7.58
C ILE A 423 2.73 -3.95 7.40
N GLY A 424 2.26 -4.57 8.51
CA GLY A 424 1.55 -5.84 8.54
C GLY A 424 0.11 -5.80 8.03
N GLY A 425 -0.41 -4.64 7.61
CA GLY A 425 -1.71 -4.51 6.96
C GLY A 425 -2.89 -4.15 7.86
N GLU A 426 -2.69 -4.07 9.17
CA GLU A 426 -3.74 -3.62 10.10
C GLU A 426 -4.08 -2.15 9.82
N VAL A 427 -5.37 -1.85 9.67
CA VAL A 427 -5.84 -0.50 9.29
C VAL A 427 -6.60 0.16 10.44
N VAL A 428 -6.27 1.41 10.73
CA VAL A 428 -7.06 2.32 11.56
C VAL A 428 -7.62 3.42 10.67
N CYS A 429 -8.94 3.52 10.66
CA CYS A 429 -9.67 4.44 9.80
C CYS A 429 -9.86 5.82 10.46
N ASN A 430 -9.54 6.91 9.76
CA ASN A 430 -9.83 8.28 10.16
C ASN A 430 -11.23 8.73 9.69
N HIS A 431 -12.28 7.92 9.88
CA HIS A 431 -13.60 8.27 9.35
C HIS A 431 -14.63 8.67 10.40
N ASN A 432 -15.46 9.65 10.01
CA ASN A 432 -16.79 9.84 10.56
C ASN A 432 -17.68 8.63 10.22
N VAL A 433 -18.25 8.02 11.26
CA VAL A 433 -19.26 6.95 11.21
C VAL A 433 -20.29 7.22 10.10
N GLN A 434 -20.38 6.33 9.12
CA GLN A 434 -21.39 6.42 8.06
C GLN A 434 -22.63 5.62 8.45
N VAL A 435 -23.79 6.02 7.88
CA VAL A 435 -25.06 5.30 8.08
C VAL A 435 -25.62 4.84 6.73
N LYS A 436 -25.87 3.54 6.58
CA LYS A 436 -26.43 2.95 5.35
C LYS A 436 -27.62 2.04 5.69
N PRO A 437 -28.74 2.11 4.94
CA PRO A 437 -29.82 1.14 5.09
C PRO A 437 -29.35 -0.24 4.61
N ILE A 438 -29.60 -1.27 5.42
CA ILE A 438 -29.37 -2.67 5.03
C ILE A 438 -30.66 -3.28 4.49
N ASP A 439 -31.75 -3.11 5.22
CA ASP A 439 -33.06 -3.65 4.87
C ASP A 439 -34.19 -2.70 5.33
N GLU A 440 -35.43 -3.21 5.35
CA GLU A 440 -36.61 -2.45 5.74
C GLU A 440 -36.74 -2.19 7.25
N ILE A 441 -35.90 -2.84 8.06
CA ILE A 441 -35.93 -2.82 9.53
C ILE A 441 -34.72 -2.07 10.09
N TYR A 442 -33.51 -2.28 9.54
CA TYR A 442 -32.25 -1.80 10.09
C TYR A 442 -31.44 -0.91 9.14
N HIS A 443 -30.73 0.06 9.71
CA HIS A 443 -29.55 0.65 9.11
C HIS A 443 -28.30 0.26 9.91
N LEU A 444 -27.18 0.15 9.19
CA LEU A 444 -25.87 -0.02 9.79
C LEU A 444 -25.25 1.35 10.02
N THR A 445 -24.76 1.56 11.22
CA THR A 445 -23.97 2.72 11.62
C THR A 445 -22.58 2.18 11.92
N GLY A 446 -21.55 2.61 11.19
CA GLY A 446 -20.19 2.10 11.37
C GLY A 446 -19.24 2.51 10.25
N CYS A 447 -17.99 2.04 10.33
CA CYS A 447 -17.05 2.15 9.23
C CYS A 447 -17.27 0.99 8.25
N PHE A 448 -17.89 1.26 7.10
CA PHE A 448 -18.09 0.24 6.05
C PHE A 448 -16.81 -0.24 5.38
N PHE A 449 -15.67 0.39 5.69
CA PHE A 449 -14.37 0.01 5.16
C PHE A 449 -13.69 -1.02 6.07
N CYS A 450 -13.35 -0.68 7.32
CA CYS A 450 -12.70 -1.62 8.25
C CYS A 450 -13.68 -2.51 9.03
N GLY A 451 -14.99 -2.25 8.96
CA GLY A 451 -16.00 -3.00 9.70
C GLY A 451 -16.01 -2.75 11.21
N SER A 452 -15.13 -1.90 11.73
CA SER A 452 -15.14 -1.51 13.14
C SER A 452 -16.42 -0.73 13.46
N GLU A 453 -16.96 -1.00 14.65
CA GLU A 453 -18.16 -0.35 15.20
C GLU A 453 -19.45 -0.51 14.39
N ASN A 454 -19.57 -1.58 13.60
CA ASN A 454 -20.80 -1.91 12.89
C ASN A 454 -21.96 -2.21 13.86
N VAL A 455 -22.77 -1.19 14.17
CA VAL A 455 -23.97 -1.30 15.01
C VAL A 455 -25.21 -1.29 14.13
N TYR A 456 -26.03 -2.33 14.30
CA TYR A 456 -27.36 -2.41 13.70
C TYR A 456 -28.35 -1.63 14.55
N THR A 457 -28.94 -0.59 13.98
CA THR A 457 -29.99 0.20 14.63
C THR A 457 -31.25 0.18 13.80
N GLU A 458 -32.39 0.01 14.47
CA GLU A 458 -33.70 0.03 13.80
C GLU A 458 -33.96 1.40 13.17
N HIS A 459 -34.62 1.41 12.01
CA HIS A 459 -35.05 2.65 11.38
C HIS A 459 -36.06 3.39 12.27
N SER A 460 -35.76 4.65 12.56
CA SER A 460 -36.75 5.60 13.07
C SER A 460 -37.34 6.39 11.91
N PHE A 461 -38.63 6.22 11.62
CA PHE A 461 -39.28 6.85 10.47
C PHE A 461 -40.07 8.10 10.86
N VAL A 462 -39.92 9.16 10.06
CA VAL A 462 -40.80 10.32 10.04
C VAL A 462 -41.34 10.50 8.62
N ASN A 463 -42.65 10.43 8.46
CA ASN A 463 -43.32 10.49 7.15
C ASN A 463 -42.79 9.48 6.12
N GLY A 464 -42.53 8.24 6.54
CA GLY A 464 -42.08 7.17 5.64
C GLY A 464 -40.62 7.25 5.21
N VAL A 465 -39.85 8.20 5.77
CA VAL A 465 -38.42 8.36 5.54
C VAL A 465 -37.67 8.18 6.85
N CYS A 466 -36.61 7.36 6.85
CA CYS A 466 -35.77 7.18 8.03
C CYS A 466 -35.06 8.50 8.38
N THR A 467 -35.11 8.93 9.65
CA THR A 467 -34.50 10.19 10.11
C THR A 467 -32.98 10.15 10.12
N VAL A 468 -32.38 8.97 10.01
CA VAL A 468 -30.93 8.78 10.10
C VAL A 468 -30.33 8.56 8.71
N CYS A 469 -30.85 7.60 7.94
CA CYS A 469 -30.26 7.19 6.65
C CYS A 469 -31.04 7.63 5.40
N ASN A 470 -32.12 8.40 5.56
CA ASN A 470 -33.01 8.83 4.47
C ASN A 470 -33.66 7.70 3.65
N TYR A 471 -33.60 6.45 4.11
CA TYR A 471 -34.29 5.33 3.45
C TYR A 471 -35.80 5.58 3.38
N SER A 472 -36.35 5.51 2.16
CA SER A 472 -37.78 5.63 1.92
C SER A 472 -38.43 4.25 1.92
N HIS A 473 -39.28 4.00 2.90
CA HIS A 473 -40.02 2.76 3.01
C HIS A 473 -41.15 2.75 1.99
N VAL A 474 -40.97 2.10 0.83
CA VAL A 474 -41.96 2.10 -0.27
C VAL A 474 -43.01 1.00 -0.17
N ASN A 475 -42.72 -0.11 0.51
CA ASN A 475 -43.60 -1.28 0.61
C ASN A 475 -44.38 -1.30 1.92
N HIS A 476 -45.36 -0.42 2.06
CA HIS A 476 -46.08 -0.26 3.32
C HIS A 476 -46.92 -1.49 3.71
N VAL A 477 -46.52 -2.16 4.79
CA VAL A 477 -47.36 -3.16 5.47
C VAL A 477 -48.45 -2.43 6.27
N LEU A 478 -49.71 -2.50 5.83
CA LEU A 478 -50.80 -1.70 6.41
C LEU A 478 -51.41 -2.38 7.65
N GLY A 479 -51.51 -1.66 8.77
CA GLY A 479 -52.17 -2.13 9.99
C GLY A 479 -53.68 -2.31 9.80
N THR A 480 -54.34 -3.21 10.52
CA THR A 480 -55.76 -3.59 10.28
C THR A 480 -56.77 -2.46 10.53
N THR A 481 -56.39 -1.45 11.31
CA THR A 481 -57.25 -0.31 11.66
C THR A 481 -57.30 0.74 10.54
N TRP A 482 -58.51 1.17 10.20
CA TRP A 482 -58.76 2.27 9.27
C TRP A 482 -58.99 3.59 10.02
N TYR A 483 -58.49 4.67 9.45
CA TYR A 483 -58.69 6.05 9.89
C TYR A 483 -59.34 6.85 8.77
N GLY A 484 -60.07 7.92 9.10
CA GLY A 484 -60.75 8.72 8.08
C GLY A 484 -60.99 10.17 8.49
N THR A 485 -60.98 11.04 7.48
CA THR A 485 -61.59 12.38 7.48
C THR A 485 -62.84 12.33 6.59
N PRO A 486 -63.70 13.37 6.57
CA PRO A 486 -64.84 13.41 5.65
C PRO A 486 -64.47 13.28 4.16
N SER A 487 -63.21 13.54 3.80
CA SER A 487 -62.73 13.56 2.41
C SER A 487 -61.75 12.44 2.06
N SER A 488 -61.28 11.62 3.02
CA SER A 488 -60.27 10.58 2.74
C SER A 488 -60.24 9.48 3.80
N HIS A 489 -59.86 8.27 3.40
CA HIS A 489 -59.61 7.15 4.31
C HIS A 489 -58.16 6.68 4.16
N TYR A 490 -57.50 6.33 5.26
CA TYR A 490 -56.13 5.84 5.25
C TYR A 490 -55.91 4.74 6.28
N ARG A 491 -54.91 3.89 6.01
CA ARG A 491 -54.33 2.99 7.00
C ARG A 491 -52.93 3.49 7.33
N LYS A 492 -52.47 3.21 8.53
CA LYS A 492 -51.08 3.49 8.89
C LYS A 492 -50.23 2.27 8.57
N CYS A 493 -49.06 2.50 7.97
CA CYS A 493 -48.05 1.44 7.87
C CYS A 493 -47.62 1.00 9.28
N THR A 494 -47.57 -0.31 9.56
CA THR A 494 -47.16 -0.84 10.86
C THR A 494 -45.67 -0.62 11.16
N ILE A 495 -44.88 -0.34 10.13
CA ILE A 495 -43.42 -0.16 10.24
C ILE A 495 -43.09 1.34 10.33
N CYS A 496 -43.50 2.14 9.35
CA CYS A 496 -43.11 3.55 9.26
C CYS A 496 -44.19 4.57 9.71
N ASN A 497 -45.36 4.09 10.16
CA ASN A 497 -46.50 4.89 10.61
C ASN A 497 -47.07 5.91 9.59
N LEU A 498 -46.63 5.84 8.32
CA LEU A 498 -47.13 6.71 7.25
C LEU A 498 -48.60 6.44 6.95
N ASN A 499 -49.37 7.51 6.71
CA ASN A 499 -50.76 7.43 6.26
C ASN A 499 -50.80 7.03 4.77
N VAL A 500 -51.25 5.82 4.50
CA VAL A 500 -51.48 5.32 3.13
C VAL A 500 -52.96 5.44 2.81
N TYR A 501 -53.28 6.39 1.93
CA TYR A 501 -54.66 6.71 1.57
C TYR A 501 -55.25 5.68 0.58
N CYS A 502 -56.52 5.29 0.80
CA CYS A 502 -57.28 4.45 -0.13
C CYS A 502 -57.52 5.26 -1.42
N SER A 503 -57.04 4.72 -2.54
CA SER A 503 -57.18 5.32 -3.88
C SER A 503 -58.55 5.12 -4.50
N VAL A 504 -59.45 4.37 -3.85
CA VAL A 504 -60.79 4.12 -4.36
C VAL A 504 -61.71 5.29 -3.96
N PRO A 505 -62.31 5.99 -4.92
CA PRO A 505 -63.31 7.01 -4.62
C PRO A 505 -64.45 6.43 -3.79
N ALA A 506 -64.92 7.17 -2.79
CA ALA A 506 -66.08 6.75 -2.02
C ALA A 506 -67.32 6.67 -2.94
N THR A 507 -68.07 5.58 -2.83
CA THR A 507 -69.30 5.36 -3.60
C THR A 507 -70.50 5.42 -2.65
N VAL A 508 -71.61 5.99 -3.08
CA VAL A 508 -72.83 6.03 -2.26
C VAL A 508 -73.42 4.62 -2.23
N SER A 509 -73.45 3.99 -1.05
CA SER A 509 -74.01 2.64 -0.87
C SER A 509 -75.49 2.66 -0.52
N SER A 510 -75.97 3.71 0.13
CA SER A 510 -77.40 3.90 0.45
C SER A 510 -77.69 5.34 0.84
N TYR A 511 -78.95 5.77 0.79
CA TYR A 511 -79.40 7.05 1.32
C TYR A 511 -80.86 7.00 1.75
N ASN A 512 -81.25 7.89 2.68
CA ASN A 512 -82.62 8.09 3.14
C ASN A 512 -82.94 9.59 3.21
N SER A 513 -84.03 9.96 3.87
CA SER A 513 -84.48 11.36 3.95
C SER A 513 -83.60 12.30 4.78
N THR A 514 -82.71 11.79 5.62
CA THR A 514 -81.87 12.58 6.52
C THR A 514 -80.38 12.43 6.25
N THR A 515 -79.93 11.27 5.77
CA THR A 515 -78.51 10.96 5.58
C THR A 515 -78.25 10.13 4.32
N HIS A 516 -76.99 10.09 3.88
CA HIS A 516 -76.47 9.10 2.94
C HIS A 516 -75.27 8.36 3.55
N THR A 517 -75.06 7.14 3.10
CA THR A 517 -73.96 6.29 3.50
C THR A 517 -72.99 6.13 2.33
N LEU A 518 -71.75 6.51 2.54
CA LEU A 518 -70.65 6.29 1.61
C LEU A 518 -69.94 4.99 1.99
N SER A 519 -69.81 4.07 1.03
CA SER A 519 -68.95 2.90 1.13
C SER A 519 -67.63 3.15 0.41
N CYS A 520 -66.52 2.83 1.07
CA CYS A 520 -65.17 2.84 0.49
C CYS A 520 -64.51 1.45 0.59
N CYS A 521 -63.20 1.37 0.35
CA CYS A 521 -62.40 0.16 0.41
C CYS A 521 -62.79 -0.78 1.57
N ASN A 522 -63.06 -2.07 1.28
CA ASN A 522 -63.33 -3.15 2.25
C ASN A 522 -64.57 -3.00 3.17
N GLY A 523 -65.66 -2.39 2.66
CA GLY A 523 -66.96 -2.42 3.33
C GLY A 523 -67.10 -1.46 4.51
N TYR A 524 -66.16 -0.52 4.66
CA TYR A 524 -66.31 0.57 5.61
C TYR A 524 -67.37 1.56 5.11
N THR A 525 -68.28 1.92 6.00
CA THR A 525 -69.41 2.82 5.70
C THR A 525 -69.37 4.04 6.60
N GLN A 526 -69.47 5.24 6.03
CA GLN A 526 -69.67 6.47 6.79
C GLN A 526 -71.03 7.08 6.45
N THR A 527 -71.80 7.43 7.48
CA THR A 527 -73.09 8.10 7.32
C THR A 527 -72.90 9.61 7.49
N ALA A 528 -73.29 10.38 6.48
CA ALA A 528 -73.22 11.84 6.46
C ALA A 528 -74.60 12.45 6.17
N SER A 529 -74.85 13.63 6.73
CA SER A 529 -76.05 14.41 6.42
C SER A 529 -76.01 14.95 4.99
N HIS A 530 -77.17 15.16 4.39
CA HIS A 530 -77.26 15.74 3.06
C HIS A 530 -76.77 17.19 3.02
N THR A 531 -76.01 17.54 1.99
CA THR A 531 -75.70 18.92 1.63
C THR A 531 -76.37 19.20 0.31
N TYR A 532 -77.36 20.09 0.29
CA TYR A 532 -78.20 20.33 -0.88
C TYR A 532 -77.68 21.48 -1.73
N ASN A 533 -77.82 21.36 -3.05
CA ASN A 533 -77.62 22.47 -3.98
C ASN A 533 -78.86 23.38 -4.03
N SER A 534 -78.83 24.42 -4.88
CA SER A 534 -79.95 25.35 -5.10
C SER A 534 -81.23 24.70 -5.67
N TYR A 535 -81.14 23.46 -6.16
CA TYR A 535 -82.26 22.68 -6.69
C TYR A 535 -82.79 21.66 -5.67
N ASN A 536 -82.32 21.71 -4.42
CA ASN A 536 -82.65 20.76 -3.37
C ASN A 536 -82.21 19.31 -3.64
N ASP A 537 -81.21 19.12 -4.51
CA ASP A 537 -80.54 17.83 -4.70
C ASP A 537 -79.32 17.75 -3.79
N CYS A 538 -79.15 16.63 -3.11
CA CYS A 538 -77.93 16.36 -2.36
C CYS A 538 -76.74 16.28 -3.33
N THR A 539 -75.71 17.10 -3.13
CA THR A 539 -74.53 17.18 -4.00
C THR A 539 -73.69 15.90 -4.06
N VAL A 540 -73.92 14.97 -3.12
CA VAL A 540 -73.18 13.71 -3.01
C VAL A 540 -73.98 12.52 -3.54
N CYS A 541 -75.26 12.39 -3.15
CA CYS A 541 -76.08 11.21 -3.49
C CYS A 541 -77.24 11.47 -4.45
N GLY A 542 -77.50 12.74 -4.82
CA GLY A 542 -78.62 13.10 -5.70
C GLY A 542 -80.01 12.98 -5.06
N TYR A 543 -80.11 12.80 -3.74
CA TYR A 543 -81.40 12.79 -3.04
C TYR A 543 -82.09 14.16 -3.15
N HIS A 544 -83.30 14.18 -3.73
CA HIS A 544 -84.11 15.39 -3.92
C HIS A 544 -85.15 15.54 -2.81
N THR A 545 -85.20 16.69 -2.14
CA THR A 545 -86.27 16.99 -1.17
C THR A 545 -87.43 17.72 -1.85
N THR A 546 -88.65 17.16 -1.74
CA THR A 546 -89.87 17.81 -2.22
C THR A 546 -90.14 19.06 -1.40
N HIS A 547 -90.01 20.24 -2.01
CA HIS A 547 -90.40 21.50 -1.40
C HIS A 547 -91.88 21.81 -1.69
N THR A 548 -92.53 22.56 -0.79
CA THR A 548 -93.92 22.99 -0.96
C THR A 548 -93.98 24.13 -1.99
N HIS A 549 -94.78 23.99 -3.05
CA HIS A 549 -94.85 25.00 -4.10
C HIS A 549 -95.57 26.28 -3.64
N ALA A 550 -94.82 27.39 -3.57
CA ALA A 550 -95.37 28.74 -3.47
C ALA A 550 -95.39 29.38 -4.88
N TYR A 551 -96.56 29.46 -5.51
CA TYR A 551 -96.75 30.01 -6.87
C TYR A 551 -96.82 31.53 -6.87
N THR A 552 -95.76 32.18 -6.39
CA THR A 552 -95.67 33.64 -6.24
C THR A 552 -94.47 34.25 -6.96
N TYR A 553 -93.66 33.44 -7.65
CA TYR A 553 -92.38 33.86 -8.18
C TYR A 553 -92.51 34.72 -9.44
N ARG A 554 -93.36 34.31 -10.38
CA ARG A 554 -93.59 35.02 -11.65
C ARG A 554 -95.03 34.85 -12.09
N TYR A 555 -95.61 35.87 -12.70
CA TYR A 555 -96.95 35.81 -13.30
C TYR A 555 -96.88 36.18 -14.78
N VAL A 556 -97.50 35.39 -15.66
CA VAL A 556 -97.50 35.64 -17.12
C VAL A 556 -98.92 35.46 -17.65
N ALA A 557 -99.45 36.48 -18.33
CA ALA A 557 -100.77 36.43 -18.94
C ALA A 557 -100.90 35.22 -19.89
N TYR A 558 -102.00 34.48 -19.79
CA TYR A 558 -102.21 33.26 -20.56
C TYR A 558 -103.48 33.32 -21.42
N SER A 559 -104.59 33.75 -20.84
CA SER A 559 -105.86 33.92 -21.54
C SER A 559 -106.57 35.19 -21.09
N THR A 560 -107.73 35.47 -21.69
CA THR A 560 -108.62 36.56 -21.26
C THR A 560 -109.13 36.39 -19.83
N THR A 561 -109.06 35.18 -19.26
CA THR A 561 -109.59 34.85 -17.93
C THR A 561 -108.53 34.45 -16.92
N THR A 562 -107.29 34.14 -17.34
CA THR A 562 -106.25 33.60 -16.44
C THR A 562 -104.81 34.02 -16.79
N HIS A 563 -103.92 33.95 -15.80
CA HIS A 563 -102.46 33.98 -15.97
C HIS A 563 -101.81 32.72 -15.37
N LYS A 564 -100.60 32.40 -15.81
CA LYS A 564 -99.73 31.39 -15.18
C LYS A 564 -99.03 32.00 -13.98
N ALA A 565 -99.16 31.39 -12.81
CA ALA A 565 -98.42 31.72 -11.59
C ALA A 565 -97.34 30.66 -11.37
N TYR A 566 -96.07 31.05 -11.39
CA TYR A 566 -94.92 30.15 -11.29
C TYR A 566 -94.42 30.04 -9.84
N CYS A 567 -93.96 28.85 -9.46
CA CYS A 567 -93.08 28.62 -8.33
C CYS A 567 -91.61 28.86 -8.75
N SER A 568 -90.71 29.10 -7.81
CA SER A 568 -89.27 29.28 -8.10
C SER A 568 -88.63 28.06 -8.77
N CYS A 569 -89.20 26.86 -8.59
CA CYS A 569 -88.75 25.64 -9.26
C CYS A 569 -89.22 25.50 -10.72
N GLY A 570 -89.97 26.46 -11.26
CA GLY A 570 -90.47 26.44 -12.64
C GLY A 570 -91.87 25.81 -12.83
N SER A 571 -92.40 25.06 -11.86
CA SER A 571 -93.79 24.57 -11.90
C SER A 571 -94.79 25.74 -11.91
N PHE A 572 -95.92 25.60 -12.59
CA PHE A 572 -96.94 26.67 -12.66
C PHE A 572 -98.37 26.15 -12.46
N VAL A 573 -99.25 27.06 -12.01
CA VAL A 573 -100.69 26.86 -11.97
C VAL A 573 -101.41 28.01 -12.69
N PHE A 574 -102.62 27.78 -13.17
CA PHE A 574 -103.46 28.84 -13.72
C PHE A 574 -104.25 29.52 -12.60
N ARG A 575 -104.20 30.85 -12.54
CA ARG A 575 -105.02 31.66 -11.63
C ARG A 575 -105.82 32.70 -12.41
N PRO A 576 -107.03 33.06 -11.94
CA PRO A 576 -107.81 34.13 -12.54
C PRO A 576 -107.05 35.46 -12.50
N HIS A 577 -107.34 36.36 -13.44
CA HIS A 577 -106.87 37.73 -13.33
C HIS A 577 -107.50 38.41 -12.11
N VAL A 578 -106.68 39.12 -11.32
CA VAL A 578 -107.13 39.95 -10.20
C VAL A 578 -107.08 41.40 -10.64
N GLY A 579 -108.23 42.01 -10.85
CA GLY A 579 -108.34 43.39 -11.29
C GLY A 579 -108.03 44.40 -10.22
N ILE A 580 -107.24 45.40 -10.59
CA ILE A 580 -107.11 46.63 -9.82
C ILE A 580 -108.07 47.63 -10.47
N PRO A 581 -109.07 48.16 -9.74
CA PRO A 581 -109.98 49.16 -10.30
C PRO A 581 -109.18 50.40 -10.76
N PRO A 582 -109.49 50.95 -11.94
CA PRO A 582 -108.78 52.10 -12.47
C PRO A 582 -109.00 53.35 -11.59
N ILE A 583 -107.99 54.21 -11.52
CA ILE A 583 -108.04 55.45 -10.73
C ILE A 583 -108.93 56.49 -11.43
N ASP A 584 -108.92 56.53 -12.76
CA ASP A 584 -109.84 57.30 -13.59
C ASP A 584 -110.91 56.36 -14.19
N PRO A 585 -112.21 56.68 -14.12
CA PRO A 585 -113.26 55.85 -14.70
C PRO A 585 -113.16 55.68 -16.24
N ASN A 586 -112.30 56.44 -16.93
CA ASN A 586 -112.00 56.24 -18.35
C ASN A 586 -110.76 55.38 -18.62
N ASP A 587 -110.00 55.01 -17.57
CA ASP A 587 -108.84 54.14 -17.72
C ASP A 587 -109.23 52.66 -17.76
N PRO A 588 -108.50 51.84 -18.53
CA PRO A 588 -108.75 50.42 -18.58
C PRO A 588 -108.35 49.67 -17.30
N THR A 589 -109.05 48.58 -16.98
CA THR A 589 -108.76 47.75 -15.79
C THR A 589 -107.61 46.81 -16.08
N TYR A 590 -106.54 46.81 -15.27
CA TYR A 590 -105.41 45.88 -15.43
C TYR A 590 -105.34 44.81 -14.34
N CYS A 591 -104.81 43.64 -14.68
CA CYS A 591 -104.49 42.61 -13.70
C CYS A 591 -103.28 43.03 -12.88
N GLY A 592 -103.46 43.15 -11.56
CA GLY A 592 -102.40 43.58 -10.63
C GLY A 592 -101.20 42.65 -10.52
N LEU A 593 -101.28 41.42 -11.06
CA LEU A 593 -100.20 40.43 -10.98
C LEU A 593 -99.41 40.28 -12.28
N CYS A 594 -100.08 40.32 -13.44
CA CYS A 594 -99.43 40.11 -14.74
C CYS A 594 -99.52 41.29 -15.71
N GLY A 595 -100.22 42.37 -15.33
CA GLY A 595 -100.39 43.56 -16.16
C GLY A 595 -101.36 43.40 -17.34
N TYR A 596 -102.12 42.31 -17.42
CA TYR A 596 -103.08 42.08 -18.51
C TYR A 596 -104.26 43.07 -18.45
N GLN A 597 -104.58 43.74 -19.55
CA GLN A 597 -105.72 44.67 -19.68
C GLN A 597 -107.04 43.90 -19.84
N MET A 598 -107.99 44.11 -18.94
CA MET A 598 -109.26 43.39 -18.83
C MET A 598 -110.43 44.27 -19.27
N ASP A 599 -110.44 44.71 -20.53
CA ASP A 599 -111.60 45.45 -21.08
C ASP A 599 -112.18 44.83 -22.33
N GLY A 600 -113.50 45.00 -22.45
CA GLY A 600 -114.41 44.24 -23.31
C GLY A 600 -114.00 44.09 -24.76
N GLY A 601 -113.73 42.85 -25.17
CA GLY A 601 -113.92 42.39 -26.55
C GLY A 601 -112.92 42.92 -27.58
N GLY A 602 -111.62 42.69 -27.39
CA GLY A 602 -110.63 42.84 -28.46
C GLY A 602 -109.22 42.50 -28.00
N ILE A 603 -108.59 41.50 -28.61
CA ILE A 603 -107.19 41.14 -28.34
C ILE A 603 -106.31 42.25 -28.93
N MET A 604 -105.68 43.07 -28.07
CA MET A 604 -104.56 43.92 -28.48
C MET A 604 -103.31 43.43 -27.73
N ILE A 605 -102.43 42.73 -28.44
CA ILE A 605 -101.14 42.30 -27.94
C ILE A 605 -100.22 43.52 -27.93
N ILE A 606 -100.04 44.16 -26.77
CA ILE A 606 -98.91 45.06 -26.56
C ILE A 606 -97.75 44.20 -26.04
N MET A 607 -96.91 43.70 -26.95
CA MET A 607 -95.58 43.21 -26.58
C MET A 607 -94.74 44.42 -26.18
N LYS A 608 -94.64 44.68 -24.87
CA LYS A 608 -93.55 45.50 -24.35
C LYS A 608 -92.29 44.63 -24.38
N LYS A 609 -91.38 45.02 -25.26
CA LYS A 609 -90.06 44.42 -25.50
C LYS A 609 -89.19 44.69 -24.27
N ASP A 610 -88.99 43.71 -23.40
CA ASP A 610 -87.96 43.74 -22.37
C ASP A 610 -86.72 42.99 -22.89
N GLU A 611 -85.65 43.74 -23.11
CA GLU A 611 -84.34 43.34 -23.63
C GLU A 611 -83.39 42.76 -22.55
N ASP A 612 -83.88 42.36 -21.37
CA ASP A 612 -83.02 41.91 -20.27
C ASP A 612 -83.02 40.37 -20.04
N LEU A 613 -83.18 39.58 -21.10
CA LEU A 613 -83.25 38.11 -21.03
C LEU A 613 -81.96 37.38 -21.44
N GLU A 614 -80.80 38.03 -21.28
CA GLU A 614 -79.47 37.40 -21.45
C GLU A 614 -78.57 37.42 -20.19
N LYS A 615 -79.11 37.73 -19.02
CA LYS A 615 -78.39 37.46 -17.76
C LYS A 615 -79.29 36.62 -16.87
N PHE A 616 -78.75 35.50 -16.39
CA PHE A 616 -79.40 34.42 -15.63
C PHE A 616 -79.95 33.24 -16.44
N LEU A 617 -79.07 32.56 -17.19
CA LEU A 617 -79.04 31.10 -17.21
C LEU A 617 -77.57 30.62 -17.14
N VAL A 618 -77.29 29.96 -16.01
CA VAL A 618 -76.20 29.00 -15.67
C VAL A 618 -74.76 29.48 -15.78
#